data_AF-I3EJN9-F1
#
_entry.id   AF-I3EJN9-F1
#
_cell.length_a   1.000
_cell.length_b   1.000
_cell.length_c   1.000
_cell.angle_alpha   90.00
_cell.angle_beta   90.00
_cell.angle_gamma   90.00
#
_symmetry.space_group_name_H-M   'P 1'
#
loop_
_entity.id
_entity.type
_entity.pdbx_description
1 polymer ?
#
loop_
_entity_poly.entity_id
_entity_poly.type
_entity_poly.pdbx_seq_one_letter_code
_entity_poly.pdbx_strand_id
1 'polypeptide(L)'
;MASYIDDNVLMEKVHEEFKDKNGKMELEDIDKLSNTVTDINREERIFTDLPEPLSILAYNILYIQMYYRILCKSIIYTDDIAISIVNNSISHTELIIDVIKEAAEELNSEDKKQAFYDLMGSNHIIIAEVYILRRKFFDYSINRLCEQENISELDDTVTPDNAMVKLCELTKNSKEHSRLQRVLDILMKHGNNLIIPDNDGVEQSNVNNLGISYDDIYSLQLFKRAGMEYFLNSNEFLNKSIYGSIYIKTEHNEPPFKYFITNLYNSIFRMSINRDVHSTESYKNKSINKIKEYLSKLQKKKKIGIINELKESKILKNIESHKYFNIKGFKNNVINNYLKPVEYNTSIIINGIVKHKFKKTLNCIVVPIVIILLLVIGTVFLLYFATVNKTITRNNFNNSLFIFE
;
A
#
# COMPACT_ATOMS: atom_id res chain seq x y z
N MET A 1 -12.04 -7.88 15.36
CA MET A 1 -10.79 -7.10 15.37
C MET A 1 -10.66 -6.59 16.79
N ALA A 2 -9.50 -6.65 17.40
CA ALA A 2 -9.27 -5.88 18.61
C ALA A 2 -8.60 -4.58 18.17
N SER A 3 -9.24 -3.44 18.46
CA SER A 3 -8.47 -2.22 18.64
C SER A 3 -8.41 -1.90 20.13
N TYR A 4 -7.23 -1.49 20.56
CA TYR A 4 -7.02 -1.08 21.93
C TYR A 4 -5.99 0.04 21.94
N ILE A 5 -6.32 1.09 22.67
CA ILE A 5 -5.36 2.08 23.13
C ILE A 5 -5.58 2.17 24.63
N ASP A 6 -4.51 2.06 25.42
CA ASP A 6 -4.64 2.25 26.87
C ASP A 6 -4.98 3.71 27.13
N ASP A 7 -6.22 3.96 27.56
CA ASP A 7 -6.73 5.30 27.85
C ASP A 7 -5.84 6.04 28.86
N ASN A 8 -5.17 5.34 29.79
CA ASN A 8 -4.25 5.97 30.74
C ASN A 8 -2.97 6.44 30.04
N VAL A 9 -2.38 5.61 29.17
CA VAL A 9 -1.19 5.97 28.39
C VAL A 9 -1.52 7.11 27.43
N LEU A 10 -2.68 7.04 26.77
CA LEU A 10 -3.15 8.11 25.90
C LEU A 10 -3.36 9.41 26.68
N MET A 11 -4.02 9.35 27.82
CA MET A 11 -4.27 10.50 28.69
C MET A 11 -2.96 11.12 29.17
N GLU A 12 -2.00 10.31 29.63
CA GLU A 12 -0.68 10.79 30.07
C GLU A 12 0.06 11.52 28.95
N LYS A 13 0.19 10.89 27.77
CA LYS A 13 0.91 11.51 26.63
C LYS A 13 0.18 12.73 26.07
N VAL A 14 -1.16 12.73 26.04
CA VAL A 14 -1.94 13.91 25.64
C VAL A 14 -1.75 15.04 26.64
N HIS A 15 -1.86 14.75 27.95
CA HIS A 15 -1.67 15.76 28.99
C HIS A 15 -0.27 16.39 28.92
N GLU A 16 0.78 15.59 28.72
CA GLU A 16 2.15 16.09 28.60
C GLU A 16 2.34 16.99 27.37
N GLU A 17 1.90 16.54 26.19
CA GLU A 17 2.07 17.25 24.92
C GLU A 17 1.30 18.58 24.87
N PHE A 18 0.19 18.66 25.60
CA PHE A 18 -0.73 19.79 25.60
C PHE A 18 -0.83 20.53 26.95
N LYS A 19 0.13 20.32 27.87
CA LYS A 19 0.13 20.95 29.21
C LYS A 19 -0.03 22.47 29.22
N ASP A 20 0.49 23.14 28.18
CA ASP A 20 0.44 24.60 28.02
C ASP A 20 -0.71 25.05 27.09
N LYS A 21 -1.50 24.11 26.56
CA LYS A 21 -2.57 24.40 25.61
C LYS A 21 -3.81 24.91 26.32
N ASN A 22 -4.26 26.09 25.87
CA ASN A 22 -5.56 26.64 26.22
C ASN A 22 -6.29 27.11 24.96
N GLY A 23 -7.62 27.12 25.02
CA GLY A 23 -8.46 27.66 23.95
C GLY A 23 -8.67 26.71 22.78
N LYS A 24 -8.82 27.27 21.58
CA LYS A 24 -9.24 26.52 20.39
C LYS A 24 -8.13 25.61 19.88
N MET A 25 -8.48 24.38 19.46
CA MET A 25 -7.59 23.51 18.70
C MET A 25 -7.36 24.08 17.29
N GLU A 26 -6.10 24.16 16.92
CA GLU A 26 -5.60 24.62 15.62
C GLU A 26 -4.98 23.46 14.83
N LEU A 27 -4.54 23.72 13.60
CA LEU A 27 -3.97 22.67 12.74
C LEU A 27 -2.74 21.98 13.36
N GLU A 28 -1.91 22.75 14.06
CA GLU A 28 -0.69 22.23 14.71
C GLU A 28 -1.01 21.29 15.87
N ASP A 29 -2.13 21.52 16.56
CA ASP A 29 -2.61 20.61 17.60
C ASP A 29 -3.07 19.27 17.02
N ILE A 30 -3.60 19.27 15.78
CA ILE A 30 -3.99 18.03 15.11
C ILE A 30 -2.76 17.20 14.76
N ASP A 31 -1.69 17.84 14.27
CA ASP A 31 -0.43 17.18 13.96
C ASP A 31 0.22 16.61 15.23
N LYS A 32 0.23 17.37 16.33
CA LYS A 32 0.69 16.91 17.65
C LYS A 32 -0.07 15.67 18.13
N LEU A 33 -1.40 15.72 18.15
CA LEU A 33 -2.23 14.59 18.56
C LEU A 33 -2.01 13.37 17.65
N SER A 34 -1.85 13.59 16.34
CA SER A 34 -1.53 12.53 15.38
C SER A 34 -0.16 11.91 15.64
N ASN A 35 0.83 12.70 16.04
CA ASN A 35 2.16 12.22 16.42
C ASN A 35 2.09 11.41 17.72
N THR A 36 1.38 11.90 18.75
CA THR A 36 1.13 11.15 19.99
C THR A 36 0.54 9.76 19.71
N VAL A 37 -0.50 9.68 18.87
CA VAL A 37 -1.11 8.41 18.45
C VAL A 37 -0.11 7.54 17.66
N THR A 38 0.74 8.15 16.85
CA THR A 38 1.79 7.44 16.09
C THR A 38 2.81 6.82 17.03
N ASP A 39 3.24 7.54 18.06
CA ASP A 39 4.23 7.07 19.03
C ASP A 39 3.68 5.94 19.91
N ILE A 40 2.44 6.07 20.38
CA ILE A 40 1.75 4.96 21.07
C ILE A 40 1.70 3.73 20.16
N ASN A 41 1.34 3.92 18.89
CA ASN A 41 1.24 2.81 17.94
C ASN A 41 2.59 2.12 17.63
N ARG A 42 3.71 2.86 17.75
CA ARG A 42 5.06 2.28 17.56
C ARG A 42 5.44 1.36 18.72
N GLU A 43 5.01 1.69 19.93
CA GLU A 43 5.22 0.89 21.13
C GLU A 43 4.28 -0.32 21.16
N GLU A 44 2.98 -0.08 20.95
CA GLU A 44 1.95 -1.11 20.93
C GLU A 44 0.94 -0.82 19.81
N ARG A 45 0.78 -1.79 18.90
CA ARG A 45 -0.09 -1.61 17.74
C ARG A 45 -1.54 -1.44 18.15
N ILE A 46 -2.16 -0.34 17.73
CA ILE A 46 -3.57 -0.04 18.05
C ILE A 46 -4.50 -1.03 17.36
N PHE A 47 -4.32 -1.28 16.06
CA PHE A 47 -5.13 -2.22 15.30
C PHE A 47 -4.39 -3.56 15.16
N THR A 48 -4.88 -4.60 15.84
CA THR A 48 -4.32 -5.95 15.83
C THR A 48 -5.22 -6.94 15.08
N ASP A 49 -4.71 -8.14 14.79
CA ASP A 49 -5.41 -9.21 14.05
C ASP A 49 -5.96 -8.78 12.67
N LEU A 50 -5.22 -7.90 12.00
CA LEU A 50 -5.50 -7.47 10.63
C LEU A 50 -4.41 -7.94 9.67
N PRO A 51 -4.78 -8.41 8.47
CA PRO A 51 -3.85 -8.49 7.36
C PRO A 51 -3.19 -7.13 7.10
N GLU A 52 -1.91 -7.15 6.76
CA GLU A 52 -1.09 -5.95 6.58
C GLU A 52 -1.77 -4.84 5.73
N PRO A 53 -2.39 -5.12 4.56
CA PRO A 53 -3.06 -4.09 3.77
C PRO A 53 -4.19 -3.37 4.50
N LEU A 54 -4.95 -4.09 5.34
CA LEU A 54 -6.04 -3.50 6.13
C LEU A 54 -5.50 -2.72 7.32
N SER A 55 -4.42 -3.20 7.94
CA SER A 55 -3.75 -2.48 9.03
C SER A 55 -3.23 -1.13 8.54
N ILE A 56 -2.53 -1.10 7.40
CA ILE A 56 -2.06 0.15 6.77
C ILE A 56 -3.24 1.07 6.43
N LEU A 57 -4.31 0.53 5.84
CA LEU A 57 -5.50 1.30 5.51
C LEU A 57 -6.16 1.89 6.78
N ALA A 58 -6.25 1.12 7.87
CA ALA A 58 -6.83 1.54 9.13
C ALA A 58 -6.09 2.75 9.71
N TYR A 59 -4.76 2.72 9.79
CA TYR A 59 -3.99 3.87 10.29
C TYR A 59 -4.18 5.12 9.45
N ASN A 60 -4.21 4.99 8.12
CA ASN A 60 -4.45 6.14 7.26
C ASN A 60 -5.88 6.71 7.44
N ILE A 61 -6.89 5.86 7.63
CA ILE A 61 -8.26 6.29 7.93
C ILE A 61 -8.34 6.98 9.30
N LEU A 62 -7.62 6.46 10.31
CA LEU A 62 -7.56 7.04 11.65
C LEU A 62 -7.10 8.51 11.60
N TYR A 63 -6.02 8.82 10.85
CA TYR A 63 -5.56 10.20 10.69
C TYR A 63 -6.59 11.09 9.99
N ILE A 64 -7.28 10.59 8.96
CA ILE A 64 -8.37 11.34 8.30
C ILE A 64 -9.47 11.68 9.32
N GLN A 65 -9.91 10.69 10.11
CA GLN A 65 -10.97 10.86 11.10
C GLN A 65 -10.60 11.87 12.19
N MET A 66 -9.39 11.78 12.75
CA MET A 66 -8.91 12.72 13.76
C MET A 66 -8.93 14.15 13.21
N TYR A 67 -8.41 14.34 11.99
CA TYR A 67 -8.31 15.66 11.39
C TYR A 67 -9.68 16.29 11.11
N TYR A 68 -10.60 15.54 10.49
CA TYR A 68 -11.93 16.07 10.14
C TYR A 68 -12.83 16.32 11.36
N ARG A 69 -12.60 15.61 12.48
CA ARG A 69 -13.32 15.86 13.74
C ARG A 69 -12.90 17.18 14.38
N ILE A 70 -11.61 17.54 14.30
CA ILE A 70 -11.08 18.78 14.87
C ILE A 70 -11.37 19.99 13.96
N LEU A 71 -10.95 19.90 12.69
CA LEU A 71 -10.98 21.02 11.73
C LEU A 71 -12.38 21.64 11.60
N CYS A 72 -13.42 20.79 11.58
CA CYS A 72 -14.76 21.24 11.22
C CYS A 72 -15.62 21.70 12.41
N LYS A 73 -15.17 21.54 13.66
CA LYS A 73 -16.01 21.79 14.85
C LYS A 73 -15.55 22.96 15.71
N SER A 74 -14.49 23.67 15.33
CA SER A 74 -13.94 24.79 16.12
C SER A 74 -13.82 24.45 17.61
N ILE A 75 -13.21 23.30 17.89
CA ILE A 75 -13.20 22.67 19.20
C ILE A 75 -12.34 23.46 20.19
N ILE A 76 -12.84 23.67 21.41
CA ILE A 76 -12.04 24.15 22.54
C ILE A 76 -11.37 22.94 23.19
N TYR A 77 -10.06 23.04 23.39
CA TYR A 77 -9.24 21.97 23.93
C TYR A 77 -9.60 21.67 25.39
N THR A 78 -9.76 20.37 25.68
CA THR A 78 -9.57 19.73 26.99
C THR A 78 -9.00 18.34 26.75
N ASP A 79 -8.31 17.77 27.74
CA ASP A 79 -7.76 16.40 27.65
C ASP A 79 -8.88 15.39 27.30
N ASP A 80 -10.03 15.47 27.99
CA ASP A 80 -11.21 14.62 27.72
C ASP A 80 -11.69 14.72 26.27
N ILE A 81 -11.68 15.91 25.69
CA ILE A 81 -12.12 16.12 24.31
C ILE A 81 -11.10 15.53 23.34
N ALA A 82 -9.80 15.72 23.58
CA ALA A 82 -8.74 15.14 22.76
C ALA A 82 -8.79 13.61 22.78
N ILE A 83 -8.93 13.01 23.96
CA ILE A 83 -9.11 11.56 24.16
C ILE A 83 -10.36 11.07 23.42
N SER A 84 -11.50 11.76 23.60
CA SER A 84 -12.75 11.43 22.92
C SER A 84 -12.62 11.49 21.39
N ILE A 85 -11.88 12.45 20.85
CA ILE A 85 -11.61 12.52 19.41
C ILE A 85 -10.84 11.29 18.93
N VAL A 86 -9.79 10.88 19.64
CA VAL A 86 -8.99 9.70 19.30
C VAL A 86 -9.87 8.45 19.36
N ASN A 87 -10.55 8.21 20.48
CA ASN A 87 -11.37 7.01 20.67
C ASN A 87 -12.52 6.92 19.65
N ASN A 88 -13.21 8.03 19.38
CA ASN A 88 -14.24 8.06 18.33
C ASN A 88 -13.66 7.82 16.92
N SER A 89 -12.43 8.26 16.66
CA SER A 89 -11.75 8.04 15.38
C SER A 89 -11.32 6.58 15.22
N ILE A 90 -10.84 5.95 16.30
CA ILE A 90 -10.55 4.52 16.35
C ILE A 90 -11.84 3.74 16.08
N SER A 91 -12.91 3.94 16.85
CA SER A 91 -14.17 3.21 16.69
C SER A 91 -14.77 3.34 15.29
N HIS A 92 -14.68 4.53 14.66
CA HIS A 92 -15.18 4.70 13.29
C HIS A 92 -14.27 4.02 12.26
N THR A 93 -12.96 4.00 12.49
CA THR A 93 -12.02 3.24 11.68
C THR A 93 -12.32 1.74 11.75
N GLU A 94 -12.59 1.20 12.95
CA GLU A 94 -13.00 -0.19 13.13
C GLU A 94 -14.23 -0.52 12.30
N LEU A 95 -15.26 0.33 12.36
CA LEU A 95 -16.47 0.14 11.57
C LEU A 95 -16.17 0.03 10.07
N ILE A 96 -15.26 0.87 9.54
CA ILE A 96 -14.91 0.82 8.12
C ILE A 96 -14.19 -0.48 7.78
N ILE A 97 -13.26 -0.92 8.62
CA ILE A 97 -12.53 -2.18 8.43
C ILE A 97 -13.48 -3.38 8.54
N ASP A 98 -14.40 -3.38 9.48
CA ASP A 98 -15.43 -4.42 9.63
C ASP A 98 -16.34 -4.49 8.40
N VAL A 99 -16.76 -3.34 7.86
CA VAL A 99 -17.53 -3.29 6.61
C VAL A 99 -16.78 -3.97 5.45
N ILE A 100 -15.46 -3.76 5.35
CA ILE A 100 -14.62 -4.42 4.34
C ILE A 100 -14.54 -5.92 4.60
N LYS A 101 -14.30 -6.34 5.84
CA LYS A 101 -14.16 -7.76 6.21
C LYS A 101 -15.47 -8.52 6.00
N GLU A 102 -16.60 -7.98 6.43
CA GLU A 102 -17.93 -8.59 6.26
C GLU A 102 -18.36 -8.64 4.80
N ALA A 103 -17.98 -7.65 3.98
CA ALA A 103 -18.19 -7.75 2.54
C ALA A 103 -17.34 -8.87 1.90
N ALA A 104 -16.14 -9.11 2.43
CA ALA A 104 -15.24 -10.17 1.96
C ALA A 104 -15.73 -11.59 2.30
N GLU A 105 -16.66 -11.76 3.24
CA GLU A 105 -17.25 -13.07 3.56
C GLU A 105 -18.06 -13.68 2.41
N GLU A 106 -18.41 -12.89 1.38
CA GLU A 106 -18.94 -13.39 0.10
C GLU A 106 -17.89 -14.22 -0.69
N LEU A 107 -16.63 -14.20 -0.27
CA LEU A 107 -15.52 -14.91 -0.92
C LEU A 107 -15.24 -16.21 -0.18
N ASN A 108 -15.33 -17.31 -0.92
CA ASN A 108 -15.27 -18.68 -0.39
C ASN A 108 -13.87 -19.20 -0.03
N SER A 109 -12.83 -18.36 -0.03
CA SER A 109 -11.46 -18.78 0.30
C SER A 109 -10.63 -17.62 0.83
N GLU A 110 -9.73 -17.89 1.76
CA GLU A 110 -8.83 -16.90 2.36
C GLU A 110 -7.95 -16.18 1.32
N ASP A 111 -7.45 -16.88 0.29
CA ASP A 111 -6.67 -16.24 -0.79
C ASP A 111 -7.45 -15.13 -1.52
N LYS A 112 -8.76 -15.35 -1.72
CA LYS A 112 -9.64 -14.37 -2.36
C LYS A 112 -9.91 -13.19 -1.43
N LYS A 113 -10.13 -13.46 -0.14
CA LYS A 113 -10.28 -12.42 0.88
C LYS A 113 -9.01 -11.57 0.95
N GLN A 114 -7.84 -12.19 1.00
CA GLN A 114 -6.56 -11.51 0.98
C GLN A 114 -6.38 -10.65 -0.27
N ALA A 115 -6.67 -11.15 -1.46
CA ALA A 115 -6.58 -10.36 -2.68
C ALA A 115 -7.58 -9.18 -2.71
N PHE A 116 -8.75 -9.34 -2.09
CA PHE A 116 -9.69 -8.23 -1.89
C PHE A 116 -9.16 -7.21 -0.89
N TYR A 117 -8.51 -7.64 0.19
CA TYR A 117 -7.85 -6.76 1.14
C TYR A 117 -6.68 -6.01 0.51
N ASP A 118 -5.86 -6.67 -0.32
CA ASP A 118 -4.79 -6.03 -1.10
C ASP A 118 -5.37 -4.96 -2.04
N LEU A 119 -6.51 -5.25 -2.68
CA LEU A 119 -7.21 -4.29 -3.52
C LEU A 119 -7.70 -3.09 -2.70
N MET A 120 -8.25 -3.29 -1.50
CA MET A 120 -8.73 -2.20 -0.64
C MET A 120 -7.57 -1.38 -0.06
N GLY A 121 -6.50 -2.04 0.36
CA GLY A 121 -5.29 -1.41 0.87
C GLY A 121 -4.57 -0.58 -0.18
N SER A 122 -4.69 -0.90 -1.47
CA SER A 122 -4.08 -0.14 -2.59
C SER A 122 -4.83 1.15 -2.96
N ASN A 123 -5.71 1.65 -2.09
CA ASN A 123 -6.52 2.84 -2.35
C ASN A 123 -5.73 4.13 -2.13
N HIS A 124 -5.02 4.60 -3.16
CA HIS A 124 -4.16 5.78 -3.05
C HIS A 124 -4.91 7.10 -2.84
N ILE A 125 -6.24 7.13 -2.96
CA ILE A 125 -7.05 8.31 -2.62
C ILE A 125 -6.94 8.58 -1.12
N ILE A 126 -6.86 7.52 -0.30
CA ILE A 126 -6.76 7.64 1.16
C ILE A 126 -5.43 8.31 1.56
N ILE A 127 -4.29 7.82 1.07
CA ILE A 127 -2.99 8.43 1.41
C ILE A 127 -2.83 9.82 0.79
N ALA A 128 -3.40 10.07 -0.39
CA ALA A 128 -3.39 11.42 -0.97
C ALA A 128 -4.11 12.43 -0.05
N GLU A 129 -5.25 12.03 0.52
CA GLU A 129 -5.95 12.83 1.53
C GLU A 129 -5.11 13.00 2.81
N VAL A 130 -4.55 11.92 3.36
CA VAL A 130 -3.69 11.99 4.55
C VAL A 130 -2.52 12.93 4.33
N TYR A 131 -1.90 12.91 3.14
CA TYR A 131 -0.83 13.83 2.79
C TYR A 131 -1.30 15.29 2.78
N ILE A 132 -2.49 15.59 2.25
CA ILE A 132 -3.06 16.96 2.29
C ILE A 132 -3.23 17.42 3.74
N LEU A 133 -3.81 16.56 4.57
CA LEU A 133 -4.12 16.87 5.96
C LEU A 133 -2.84 17.05 6.79
N ARG A 134 -1.87 16.15 6.65
CA ARG A 134 -0.60 16.15 7.41
C ARG A 134 0.57 16.66 6.59
N ARG A 135 0.34 17.64 5.70
CA ARG A 135 1.36 18.09 4.75
C ARG A 135 2.60 18.64 5.45
N LYS A 136 2.43 19.45 6.50
CA LYS A 136 3.55 20.02 7.26
C LYS A 136 4.48 18.90 7.77
N PHE A 137 3.90 17.87 8.37
CA PHE A 137 4.62 16.69 8.84
C PHE A 137 5.37 15.95 7.72
N PHE A 138 4.72 15.67 6.59
CA PHE A 138 5.39 14.95 5.50
C PHE A 138 6.45 15.80 4.80
N ASP A 139 6.19 17.08 4.55
CA ASP A 139 7.16 17.99 3.93
C ASP A 139 8.40 18.18 4.82
N TYR A 140 8.21 18.25 6.14
CA TYR A 140 9.29 18.21 7.13
C TYR A 140 10.07 16.90 7.04
N SER A 141 9.38 15.77 7.11
CA SER A 141 10.02 14.44 7.07
C SER A 141 10.82 14.23 5.79
N ILE A 142 10.29 14.66 4.64
CA ILE A 142 11.00 14.57 3.34
C ILE A 142 12.24 15.47 3.35
N ASN A 143 12.17 16.68 3.92
CA ASN A 143 13.34 17.56 4.01
C ASN A 143 14.44 16.99 4.88
N ARG A 144 14.09 16.57 6.10
CA ARG A 144 15.03 15.92 7.03
C ARG A 144 15.67 14.70 6.39
N LEU A 145 14.88 13.92 5.65
CA LEU A 145 15.37 12.78 4.91
C LEU A 145 16.42 13.16 3.87
N CYS A 146 16.19 14.23 3.11
CA CYS A 146 17.14 14.70 2.11
C CYS A 146 18.43 15.22 2.76
N GLU A 147 18.33 15.95 3.88
CA GLU A 147 19.46 16.45 4.64
C GLU A 147 20.35 15.29 5.14
N GLN A 148 19.75 14.28 5.75
CA GLN A 148 20.47 13.14 6.34
C GLN A 148 21.11 12.22 5.28
N GLU A 149 20.45 12.08 4.13
CA GLU A 149 20.97 11.29 3.01
C GLU A 149 21.89 12.10 2.09
N ASN A 150 22.21 13.35 2.44
CA ASN A 150 23.03 14.28 1.64
C ASN A 150 22.52 14.47 0.20
N ILE A 151 21.20 14.48 0.01
CA ILE A 151 20.55 14.67 -1.27
C ILE A 151 20.21 16.14 -1.42
N SER A 152 20.78 16.77 -2.44
CA SER A 152 20.51 18.16 -2.76
C SER A 152 19.03 18.40 -3.03
N GLU A 153 18.52 19.56 -2.60
CA GLU A 153 17.19 20.00 -2.97
C GLU A 153 17.04 20.13 -4.48
N LEU A 154 15.79 20.02 -4.95
CA LEU A 154 15.50 20.27 -6.35
C LEU A 154 15.80 21.71 -6.71
N ASP A 155 16.54 21.90 -7.80
CA ASP A 155 16.79 23.21 -8.37
C ASP A 155 15.48 23.95 -8.70
N ASP A 156 15.50 25.27 -8.62
CA ASP A 156 14.35 26.15 -8.86
C ASP A 156 13.82 26.08 -10.29
N THR A 157 14.63 25.58 -11.22
CA THR A 157 14.19 25.28 -12.59
C THR A 157 13.14 24.15 -12.67
N VAL A 158 13.02 23.33 -11.62
CA VAL A 158 11.94 22.33 -11.50
C VAL A 158 10.69 23.02 -10.95
N THR A 159 9.88 23.54 -11.88
CA THR A 159 8.56 24.10 -11.58
C THR A 159 7.58 23.02 -11.08
N PRO A 160 6.47 23.39 -10.42
CA PRO A 160 5.43 22.44 -10.01
C PRO A 160 4.90 21.55 -11.14
N ASP A 161 4.62 22.13 -12.32
CA ASP A 161 4.16 21.39 -13.49
C ASP A 161 5.21 20.40 -14.01
N ASN A 162 6.48 20.84 -14.05
CA ASN A 162 7.60 19.98 -14.41
C ASN A 162 7.73 18.80 -13.44
N ALA A 163 7.61 19.07 -12.13
CA ALA A 163 7.63 18.03 -11.11
C ALA A 163 6.50 17.00 -11.32
N MET A 164 5.28 17.46 -11.60
CA MET A 164 4.14 16.58 -11.87
C MET A 164 4.30 15.76 -13.16
N VAL A 165 4.86 16.34 -14.22
CA VAL A 165 5.20 15.62 -15.44
C VAL A 165 6.24 14.53 -15.16
N LYS A 166 7.29 14.85 -14.40
CA LYS A 166 8.30 13.87 -13.99
C LYS A 166 7.71 12.76 -13.11
N LEU A 167 6.75 13.07 -12.23
CA LEU A 167 6.06 12.06 -11.44
C LEU A 167 5.28 11.04 -12.30
N CYS A 168 4.90 11.42 -13.52
CA CYS A 168 4.26 10.51 -14.48
C CYS A 168 5.25 9.59 -15.22
N GLU A 169 6.57 9.78 -15.04
CA GLU A 169 7.61 8.91 -15.59
C GLU A 169 7.80 7.66 -14.72
N LEU A 170 8.54 6.69 -15.25
CA LEU A 170 8.94 5.51 -14.50
C LEU A 170 10.12 5.83 -13.56
N THR A 171 10.21 5.08 -12.46
CA THR A 171 11.42 5.06 -11.62
C THR A 171 12.62 4.59 -12.44
N LYS A 172 13.83 5.10 -12.14
CA LYS A 172 15.06 4.77 -12.87
C LYS A 172 15.46 3.30 -12.67
N ASN A 173 15.38 2.82 -11.43
CA ASN A 173 15.99 1.56 -11.03
C ASN A 173 15.13 0.35 -11.38
N SER A 174 13.86 0.34 -10.99
CA SER A 174 12.96 -0.79 -11.30
C SER A 174 12.27 -0.64 -12.65
N LYS A 175 11.95 0.59 -13.09
CA LYS A 175 11.05 0.87 -14.23
C LYS A 175 9.69 0.15 -14.13
N GLU A 176 9.37 -0.38 -12.96
CA GLU A 176 8.16 -1.18 -12.73
C GLU A 176 6.99 -0.31 -12.29
N HIS A 177 7.27 0.85 -11.71
CA HIS A 177 6.29 1.77 -11.15
C HIS A 177 6.44 3.16 -11.78
N SER A 178 5.33 3.88 -11.92
CA SER A 178 5.44 5.35 -12.03
C SER A 178 5.99 5.92 -10.73
N ARG A 179 6.72 7.02 -10.82
CA ARG A 179 7.20 7.75 -9.64
C ARG A 179 6.05 8.16 -8.71
N LEU A 180 4.93 8.62 -9.28
CA LEU A 180 3.72 8.95 -8.54
C LEU A 180 3.19 7.77 -7.73
N GLN A 181 3.02 6.61 -8.36
CA GLN A 181 2.56 5.41 -7.67
C GLN A 181 3.51 5.03 -6.54
N ARG A 182 4.82 5.02 -6.84
CA ARG A 182 5.85 4.64 -5.87
C ARG A 182 5.88 5.56 -4.65
N VAL A 183 5.73 6.87 -4.86
CA VAL A 183 5.64 7.84 -3.75
C VAL A 183 4.42 7.55 -2.88
N LEU A 184 3.25 7.35 -3.48
CA LEU A 184 2.02 7.08 -2.74
C LEU A 184 2.10 5.74 -2.00
N ASP A 185 2.75 4.72 -2.58
CA ASP A 185 3.04 3.45 -1.88
C ASP A 185 3.94 3.67 -0.65
N ILE A 186 5.01 4.47 -0.79
CA ILE A 186 5.94 4.78 0.31
C ILE A 186 5.23 5.54 1.42
N LEU A 187 4.52 6.62 1.08
CA LEU A 187 3.81 7.43 2.06
C LEU A 187 2.75 6.60 2.79
N MET A 188 2.03 5.75 2.07
CA MET A 188 0.97 4.92 2.63
C MET A 188 1.51 3.90 3.64
N LYS A 189 2.62 3.24 3.31
CA LYS A 189 3.19 2.16 4.14
C LYS A 189 4.13 2.66 5.22
N HIS A 190 4.87 3.73 4.94
CA HIS A 190 6.05 4.12 5.70
C HIS A 190 6.11 5.61 5.99
N GLY A 191 5.12 6.41 5.59
CA GLY A 191 5.17 7.88 5.69
C GLY A 191 5.48 8.38 7.11
N ASN A 192 4.92 7.73 8.13
CA ASN A 192 5.18 8.07 9.53
C ASN A 192 6.52 7.60 10.07
N ASN A 193 7.23 6.74 9.34
CA ASN A 193 8.46 6.11 9.79
C ASN A 193 9.64 6.49 8.89
N LEU A 194 9.48 7.48 8.00
CA LEU A 194 10.59 7.98 7.15
C LEU A 194 11.75 8.50 8.00
N ILE A 195 11.40 9.17 9.11
CA ILE A 195 12.29 9.64 10.15
C ILE A 195 11.88 8.98 11.47
N ILE A 196 12.85 8.47 12.22
CA ILE A 196 12.64 7.85 13.53
C ILE A 196 13.64 8.42 14.55
N PRO A 197 13.26 8.64 15.81
CA PRO A 197 14.22 8.99 16.85
C PRO A 197 15.11 7.78 17.17
N ASP A 198 16.38 8.03 17.48
CA ASP A 198 17.26 7.05 18.13
C ASP A 198 17.00 6.99 19.65
N ASN A 199 17.82 6.21 20.36
CA ASN A 199 17.68 6.02 21.81
C ASN A 199 17.88 7.31 22.62
N ASP A 200 18.56 8.31 22.05
CA ASP A 200 18.78 9.62 22.66
C ASP A 200 17.72 10.64 22.23
N GLY A 201 16.70 10.20 21.46
CA GLY A 201 15.64 11.05 20.92
C GLY A 201 16.03 11.85 19.68
N VAL A 202 17.22 11.62 19.12
CA VAL A 202 17.70 12.34 17.94
C VAL A 202 17.10 11.71 16.68
N GLU A 203 16.44 12.51 15.87
CA GLU A 203 15.86 12.07 14.60
C GLU A 203 16.92 11.52 13.64
N GLN A 204 16.68 10.33 13.09
CA GLN A 204 17.51 9.62 12.12
C GLN A 204 16.69 9.19 10.89
N SER A 205 17.38 9.07 9.76
CA SER A 205 16.82 8.55 8.51
C SER A 205 16.58 7.05 8.64
N ASN A 206 15.40 6.57 8.22
CA ASN A 206 15.04 5.16 8.28
C ASN A 206 15.05 4.47 6.90
N VAL A 207 15.55 5.12 5.84
CA VAL A 207 15.38 4.64 4.45
C VAL A 207 15.98 3.27 4.19
N ASN A 208 17.11 2.95 4.82
CA ASN A 208 17.78 1.67 4.66
C ASN A 208 16.92 0.50 5.17
N ASN A 209 16.29 0.68 6.34
CA ASN A 209 15.40 -0.34 6.92
C ASN A 209 14.10 -0.46 6.13
N LEU A 210 13.65 0.64 5.51
CA LEU A 210 12.42 0.69 4.72
C LEU A 210 12.62 0.28 3.24
N GLY A 211 13.85 0.00 2.82
CA GLY A 211 14.16 -0.32 1.42
C GLY A 211 13.84 0.84 0.46
N ILE A 212 14.02 2.08 0.90
CA ILE A 212 13.80 3.30 0.11
C ILE A 212 15.12 3.70 -0.55
N SER A 213 15.10 3.85 -1.87
CA SER A 213 16.29 4.19 -2.66
C SER A 213 16.45 5.70 -2.89
N TYR A 214 17.63 6.15 -3.30
CA TYR A 214 17.85 7.55 -3.71
C TYR A 214 16.88 8.03 -4.81
N ASP A 215 16.48 7.15 -5.74
CA ASP A 215 15.50 7.49 -6.78
C ASP A 215 14.08 7.63 -6.23
N ASP A 216 13.77 6.93 -5.13
CA ASP A 216 12.52 7.09 -4.39
C ASP A 216 12.51 8.44 -3.64
N ILE A 217 13.62 8.82 -3.00
CA ILE A 217 13.73 10.10 -2.29
C ILE A 217 13.62 11.28 -3.27
N TYR A 218 14.27 11.19 -4.43
CA TYR A 218 14.06 12.16 -5.51
C TYR A 218 12.58 12.24 -5.95
N SER A 219 11.88 11.09 -5.99
CA SER A 219 10.45 11.08 -6.32
C SER A 219 9.61 11.73 -5.21
N LEU A 220 9.95 11.55 -3.93
CA LEU A 220 9.32 12.23 -2.80
C LEU A 220 9.54 13.76 -2.87
N GLN A 221 10.75 14.21 -3.21
CA GLN A 221 11.04 15.63 -3.45
C GLN A 221 10.19 16.20 -4.61
N LEU A 222 10.05 15.45 -5.72
CA LEU A 222 9.20 15.86 -6.84
C LEU A 222 7.74 15.98 -6.42
N PHE A 223 7.25 15.01 -5.63
CA PHE A 223 5.90 15.04 -5.08
C PHE A 223 5.69 16.32 -4.28
N LYS A 224 6.53 16.58 -3.27
CA LYS A 224 6.51 17.85 -2.51
C LYS A 224 6.54 19.09 -3.41
N ARG A 225 7.43 19.12 -4.42
CA ARG A 225 7.60 20.26 -5.35
C ARG A 225 6.37 20.53 -6.22
N ALA A 226 5.58 19.51 -6.57
CA ALA A 226 4.33 19.69 -7.31
C ALA A 226 3.33 20.57 -6.52
N GLY A 227 3.39 20.56 -5.19
CA GLY A 227 2.78 21.60 -4.35
C GLY A 227 1.25 21.54 -4.18
N MET A 228 0.73 22.43 -3.32
CA MET A 228 -0.64 22.38 -2.78
C MET A 228 -1.75 22.38 -3.84
N GLU A 229 -1.57 23.14 -4.91
CA GLU A 229 -2.60 23.27 -5.93
C GLU A 229 -2.89 21.93 -6.61
N TYR A 230 -1.85 21.12 -6.82
CA TYR A 230 -2.00 19.75 -7.32
C TYR A 230 -2.62 18.86 -6.24
N PHE A 231 -2.22 19.00 -4.98
CA PHE A 231 -2.75 18.15 -3.90
C PHE A 231 -4.25 18.34 -3.63
N LEU A 232 -4.76 19.57 -3.64
CA LEU A 232 -6.21 19.82 -3.50
C LEU A 232 -7.05 19.15 -4.59
N ASN A 233 -6.44 18.86 -5.74
CA ASN A 233 -7.08 18.20 -6.88
C ASN A 233 -6.61 16.74 -7.05
N SER A 234 -5.83 16.20 -6.10
CA SER A 234 -5.25 14.86 -6.19
C SER A 234 -6.33 13.77 -6.16
N ASN A 235 -7.35 13.94 -5.31
CA ASN A 235 -8.53 13.07 -5.30
C ASN A 235 -9.24 13.09 -6.65
N GLU A 236 -9.40 14.27 -7.27
CA GLU A 236 -10.00 14.39 -8.60
C GLU A 236 -9.15 13.68 -9.66
N PHE A 237 -7.84 13.90 -9.65
CA PHE A 237 -6.89 13.32 -10.60
C PHE A 237 -6.82 11.80 -10.52
N LEU A 238 -6.67 11.25 -9.30
CA LEU A 238 -6.70 9.81 -9.06
C LEU A 238 -8.04 9.22 -9.49
N ASN A 239 -9.16 9.86 -9.14
CA ASN A 239 -10.49 9.35 -9.45
C ASN A 239 -10.85 9.40 -10.93
N LYS A 240 -10.57 10.53 -11.60
CA LYS A 240 -10.98 10.76 -13.00
C LYS A 240 -9.94 10.26 -13.98
N SER A 241 -8.69 10.67 -13.83
CA SER A 241 -7.65 10.47 -14.84
C SER A 241 -6.91 9.14 -14.70
N ILE A 242 -6.82 8.57 -13.48
CA ILE A 242 -6.14 7.29 -13.23
C ILE A 242 -7.13 6.14 -13.06
N TYR A 243 -7.79 6.02 -11.91
CA TYR A 243 -8.72 4.92 -11.63
C TYR A 243 -9.96 4.96 -12.53
N GLY A 244 -10.42 6.17 -12.88
CA GLY A 244 -11.57 6.36 -13.76
C GLY A 244 -11.30 5.90 -15.19
N SER A 245 -10.02 5.76 -15.54
CA SER A 245 -9.59 5.25 -16.82
C SER A 245 -9.56 3.73 -16.89
N ILE A 246 -9.71 3.03 -15.76
CA ILE A 246 -9.77 1.58 -15.69
C ILE A 246 -11.22 1.12 -15.79
N TYR A 247 -11.51 0.20 -16.73
CA TYR A 247 -12.85 -0.35 -16.93
C TYR A 247 -12.87 -1.88 -16.84
N ILE A 248 -14.02 -2.43 -16.44
CA ILE A 248 -14.31 -3.86 -16.48
C ILE A 248 -15.25 -4.13 -17.64
N LYS A 249 -14.93 -5.10 -18.50
CA LYS A 249 -15.85 -5.66 -19.49
C LYS A 249 -16.42 -6.97 -18.96
N THR A 250 -17.74 -7.09 -19.02
CA THR A 250 -18.49 -8.32 -18.73
C THR A 250 -18.85 -9.05 -20.01
N GLU A 251 -20.00 -9.70 -20.09
CA GLU A 251 -20.41 -10.54 -21.22
C GLU A 251 -20.43 -9.78 -22.56
N HIS A 252 -20.47 -10.54 -23.66
CA HIS A 252 -20.07 -10.03 -24.98
C HIS A 252 -20.89 -8.85 -25.52
N ASN A 253 -22.03 -8.52 -24.90
CA ASN A 253 -22.96 -7.46 -25.32
C ASN A 253 -23.30 -6.43 -24.22
N GLU A 254 -22.69 -6.51 -23.04
CA GLU A 254 -22.95 -5.53 -21.98
C GLU A 254 -22.01 -4.32 -22.08
N PRO A 255 -22.49 -3.10 -21.77
CA PRO A 255 -21.61 -1.95 -21.70
C PRO A 255 -20.55 -2.16 -20.62
N PRO A 256 -19.29 -1.73 -20.85
CA PRO A 256 -18.25 -1.87 -19.85
C PRO A 256 -18.61 -1.09 -18.58
N PHE A 257 -18.37 -1.69 -17.42
CA PHE A 257 -18.43 -1.01 -16.13
C PHE A 257 -17.26 -0.05 -16.01
N LYS A 258 -17.49 1.20 -16.44
CA LYS A 258 -16.57 2.32 -16.24
C LYS A 258 -16.60 2.78 -14.78
N TYR A 259 -15.51 3.39 -14.32
CA TYR A 259 -15.38 3.98 -12.98
C TYR A 259 -15.61 2.99 -11.83
N PHE A 260 -15.48 1.69 -12.08
CA PHE A 260 -15.73 0.68 -11.06
C PHE A 260 -14.79 0.83 -9.87
N ILE A 261 -13.47 0.85 -10.13
CA ILE A 261 -12.44 0.97 -9.08
C ILE A 261 -12.59 2.32 -8.36
N THR A 262 -12.78 3.39 -9.13
CA THR A 262 -13.13 4.73 -8.63
C THR A 262 -14.29 4.68 -7.64
N ASN A 263 -15.39 4.01 -7.98
CA ASN A 263 -16.59 3.98 -7.13
C ASN A 263 -16.40 3.12 -5.87
N LEU A 264 -15.66 2.02 -5.97
CA LEU A 264 -15.29 1.17 -4.86
C LEU A 264 -14.40 1.94 -3.86
N TYR A 265 -13.32 2.54 -4.34
CA TYR A 265 -12.40 3.33 -3.51
C TYR A 265 -13.05 4.58 -2.92
N ASN A 266 -13.91 5.27 -3.69
CA ASN A 266 -14.67 6.40 -3.17
C ASN A 266 -15.69 6.00 -2.10
N SER A 267 -16.14 4.75 -2.08
CA SER A 267 -17.06 4.31 -1.02
C SER A 267 -16.33 4.28 0.32
N ILE A 268 -15.11 3.74 0.35
CA ILE A 268 -14.26 3.76 1.56
C ILE A 268 -13.84 5.19 1.91
N PHE A 269 -13.39 5.98 0.92
CA PHE A 269 -13.01 7.38 1.14
C PHE A 269 -14.15 8.20 1.74
N ARG A 270 -15.38 8.08 1.22
CA ARG A 270 -16.55 8.79 1.75
C ARG A 270 -16.89 8.37 3.18
N MET A 271 -16.71 7.11 3.54
CA MET A 271 -16.86 6.68 4.94
C MET A 271 -15.76 7.31 5.81
N SER A 272 -14.54 7.39 5.28
CA SER A 272 -13.35 7.89 5.98
C SER A 272 -13.41 9.39 6.29
N ILE A 273 -14.09 10.21 5.47
CA ILE A 273 -14.29 11.64 5.74
C ILE A 273 -15.61 11.95 6.47
N ASN A 274 -16.46 10.93 6.71
CA ASN A 274 -17.73 11.12 7.37
C ASN A 274 -17.58 11.05 8.89
N ARG A 275 -17.85 12.17 9.57
CA ARG A 275 -17.59 12.37 11.00
C ARG A 275 -18.85 12.32 11.88
N ASP A 276 -20.02 12.53 11.28
CA ASP A 276 -21.29 12.76 11.98
C ASP A 276 -22.21 11.54 11.91
N VAL A 277 -21.75 10.45 11.30
CA VAL A 277 -22.47 9.18 11.32
C VAL A 277 -22.24 8.53 12.68
N HIS A 278 -23.30 8.48 13.49
CA HIS A 278 -23.38 7.49 14.56
C HIS A 278 -23.26 6.11 13.91
N SER A 279 -22.35 5.28 14.42
CA SER A 279 -22.10 3.88 14.04
C SER A 279 -23.33 3.01 14.24
N THR A 280 -24.40 3.29 13.49
CA THR A 280 -25.67 2.59 13.54
C THR A 280 -25.58 1.35 12.68
N GLU A 281 -26.25 0.29 13.14
CA GLU A 281 -26.35 -0.97 12.41
C GLU A 281 -26.90 -0.77 10.99
N SER A 282 -27.83 0.19 10.81
CA SER A 282 -28.36 0.56 9.49
C SER A 282 -27.29 1.13 8.55
N TYR A 283 -26.44 2.05 9.04
CA TYR A 283 -25.35 2.60 8.25
C TYR A 283 -24.31 1.54 7.87
N LYS A 284 -23.94 0.67 8.83
CA LYS A 284 -23.02 -0.44 8.61
C LYS A 284 -23.55 -1.37 7.52
N ASN A 285 -24.80 -1.84 7.64
CA ASN A 285 -25.43 -2.73 6.66
C ASN A 285 -25.54 -2.10 5.27
N LYS A 286 -25.93 -0.82 5.18
CA LYS A 286 -25.95 -0.09 3.90
C LYS A 286 -24.58 -0.05 3.25
N SER A 287 -23.53 0.16 4.04
CA SER A 287 -22.16 0.24 3.56
C SER A 287 -21.66 -1.13 3.10
N ILE A 288 -21.91 -2.20 3.87
CA ILE A 288 -21.61 -3.59 3.50
C ILE A 288 -22.25 -3.93 2.16
N ASN A 289 -23.56 -3.71 2.03
CA ASN A 289 -24.30 -4.04 0.80
C ASN A 289 -23.75 -3.30 -0.42
N LYS A 290 -23.32 -2.06 -0.25
CA LYS A 290 -22.70 -1.28 -1.33
C LYS A 290 -21.36 -1.89 -1.77
N ILE A 291 -20.51 -2.30 -0.83
CA ILE A 291 -19.23 -2.95 -1.14
C ILE A 291 -19.46 -4.33 -1.76
N LYS A 292 -20.42 -5.12 -1.25
CA LYS A 292 -20.84 -6.41 -1.83
C LYS A 292 -21.34 -6.26 -3.27
N GLU A 293 -22.09 -5.21 -3.57
CA GLU A 293 -22.54 -4.92 -4.95
C GLU A 293 -21.32 -4.77 -5.89
N TYR A 294 -20.31 -4.01 -5.47
CA TYR A 294 -19.08 -3.87 -6.25
C TYR A 294 -18.33 -5.20 -6.38
N LEU A 295 -18.20 -5.96 -5.29
CA LEU A 295 -17.55 -7.26 -5.31
C LEU A 295 -18.23 -8.25 -6.26
N SER A 296 -19.57 -8.28 -6.28
CA SER A 296 -20.35 -9.12 -7.20
C SER A 296 -20.09 -8.77 -8.67
N LYS A 297 -19.87 -7.48 -8.99
CA LYS A 297 -19.51 -7.01 -10.33
C LYS A 297 -18.09 -7.44 -10.71
N LEU A 298 -17.14 -7.46 -9.77
CA LEU A 298 -15.79 -7.98 -10.00
C LEU A 298 -15.81 -9.46 -10.35
N GLN A 299 -16.63 -10.26 -9.65
CA GLN A 299 -16.74 -11.69 -9.90
C GLN A 299 -17.26 -12.03 -11.31
N LYS A 300 -18.02 -11.12 -11.94
CA LYS A 300 -18.56 -11.26 -13.30
C LYS A 300 -17.62 -10.74 -14.40
N LYS A 301 -16.42 -10.25 -14.06
CA LYS A 301 -15.44 -9.72 -15.03
C LYS A 301 -15.04 -10.79 -16.03
N LYS A 302 -15.02 -10.42 -17.32
CA LYS A 302 -14.27 -11.13 -18.37
C LYS A 302 -12.91 -10.49 -18.66
N LYS A 303 -12.85 -9.16 -18.73
CA LYS A 303 -11.62 -8.41 -19.04
C LYS A 303 -11.55 -7.11 -18.24
N ILE A 304 -10.35 -6.66 -17.88
CA ILE A 304 -10.10 -5.28 -17.45
C ILE A 304 -9.23 -4.61 -18.52
N GLY A 305 -9.41 -3.31 -18.73
CA GLY A 305 -8.56 -2.53 -19.61
C GLY A 305 -8.56 -1.04 -19.28
N ILE A 306 -7.92 -0.27 -20.15
CA ILE A 306 -7.82 1.19 -20.08
C ILE A 306 -8.72 1.80 -21.14
N ILE A 307 -9.54 2.79 -20.78
CA ILE A 307 -10.37 3.52 -21.75
C ILE A 307 -9.49 4.35 -22.70
N ASN A 308 -9.93 4.48 -23.95
CA ASN A 308 -9.16 5.23 -24.95
C ASN A 308 -9.13 6.73 -24.67
N GLU A 309 -10.25 7.31 -24.25
CA GLU A 309 -10.37 8.73 -23.95
C GLU A 309 -10.32 8.94 -22.44
N LEU A 310 -9.25 9.60 -21.97
CA LEU A 310 -9.10 9.88 -20.55
C LEU A 310 -10.06 10.97 -20.13
N LYS A 311 -10.60 10.84 -18.93
CA LYS A 311 -11.39 11.91 -18.34
C LYS A 311 -10.45 12.99 -17.82
N GLU A 312 -10.68 14.20 -18.28
CA GLU A 312 -9.94 15.40 -17.85
C GLU A 312 -10.16 15.66 -16.35
N SER A 313 -9.09 16.08 -15.69
CA SER A 313 -9.03 16.63 -14.33
C SER A 313 -8.16 17.87 -14.36
N LYS A 314 -8.24 18.72 -13.33
CA LYS A 314 -7.45 19.95 -13.31
C LYS A 314 -5.95 19.70 -13.43
N ILE A 315 -5.42 18.69 -12.72
CA ILE A 315 -4.01 18.28 -12.80
C ILE A 315 -3.63 17.85 -14.21
N LEU A 316 -4.41 16.96 -14.82
CA LEU A 316 -4.11 16.45 -16.16
C LEU A 316 -4.12 17.60 -17.18
N LYS A 317 -5.11 18.49 -17.11
CA LYS A 317 -5.22 19.67 -17.98
C LYS A 317 -3.99 20.57 -17.89
N ASN A 318 -3.52 20.83 -16.67
CA ASN A 318 -2.36 21.69 -16.45
C ASN A 318 -1.11 21.09 -17.11
N ILE A 319 -0.83 19.80 -16.86
CA ILE A 319 0.37 19.15 -17.39
C ILE A 319 0.27 18.77 -18.87
N GLU A 320 -0.94 18.65 -19.44
CA GLU A 320 -1.13 18.30 -20.86
C GLU A 320 -0.51 19.31 -21.81
N SER A 321 -0.48 20.59 -21.43
CA SER A 321 0.15 21.66 -22.21
C SER A 321 1.67 21.73 -22.07
N HIS A 322 2.24 20.97 -21.12
CA HIS A 322 3.67 21.05 -20.82
C HIS A 322 4.50 20.31 -21.89
N LYS A 323 5.57 20.96 -22.39
CA LYS A 323 6.39 20.45 -23.51
C LYS A 323 6.99 19.05 -23.33
N TYR A 324 7.17 18.59 -22.09
CA TYR A 324 7.70 17.26 -21.77
C TYR A 324 6.62 16.22 -21.47
N PHE A 325 5.36 16.62 -21.41
CA PHE A 325 4.27 15.68 -21.16
C PHE A 325 3.96 14.85 -22.41
N ASN A 326 3.66 13.57 -22.20
CA ASN A 326 3.28 12.65 -23.26
C ASN A 326 2.10 11.81 -22.79
N ILE A 327 0.94 11.98 -23.42
CA ILE A 327 -0.30 11.25 -23.09
C ILE A 327 -0.14 9.72 -23.22
N LYS A 328 0.62 9.24 -24.21
CA LYS A 328 0.93 7.81 -24.38
C LYS A 328 1.85 7.33 -23.26
N GLY A 329 2.82 8.15 -22.88
CA GLY A 329 3.68 7.94 -21.71
C GLY A 329 2.86 7.84 -20.43
N PHE A 330 1.95 8.79 -20.18
CA PHE A 330 1.06 8.78 -19.02
C PHE A 330 0.20 7.51 -18.94
N LYS A 331 -0.42 7.10 -20.05
CA LYS A 331 -1.20 5.84 -20.12
C LYS A 331 -0.34 4.62 -19.80
N ASN A 332 0.85 4.53 -20.39
CA ASN A 332 1.72 3.36 -20.25
C ASN A 332 2.48 3.30 -18.92
N ASN A 333 2.90 4.44 -18.40
CA ASN A 333 3.74 4.54 -17.20
C ASN A 333 2.90 4.68 -15.94
N VAL A 334 1.79 5.41 -15.97
CA VAL A 334 0.95 5.64 -14.80
C VAL A 334 -0.23 4.67 -14.82
N ILE A 335 -1.18 4.85 -15.74
CA ILE A 335 -2.47 4.13 -15.71
C ILE A 335 -2.26 2.61 -15.79
N ASN A 336 -1.38 2.15 -16.67
CA ASN A 336 -1.07 0.72 -16.78
C ASN A 336 -0.43 0.14 -15.51
N ASN A 337 0.39 0.91 -14.79
CA ASN A 337 0.98 0.44 -13.54
C ASN A 337 -0.02 0.42 -12.37
N TYR A 338 -1.05 1.28 -12.40
CA TYR A 338 -2.22 1.15 -11.51
C TYR A 338 -3.15 0.00 -11.92
N LEU A 339 -3.25 -0.31 -13.21
CA LEU A 339 -4.05 -1.41 -13.72
C LEU A 339 -3.49 -2.78 -13.30
N LYS A 340 -2.17 -2.99 -13.39
CA LYS A 340 -1.51 -4.27 -13.07
C LYS A 340 -1.95 -4.89 -11.73
N PRO A 341 -1.85 -4.21 -10.57
CA PRO A 341 -2.27 -4.78 -9.29
C PRO A 341 -3.78 -5.02 -9.22
N VAL A 342 -4.59 -4.11 -9.79
CA VAL A 342 -6.05 -4.28 -9.89
C VAL A 342 -6.39 -5.55 -10.67
N GLU A 343 -5.75 -5.76 -11.82
CA GLU A 343 -5.95 -6.93 -12.64
C GLU A 343 -5.51 -8.21 -11.94
N TYR A 344 -4.35 -8.19 -11.28
CA TYR A 344 -3.83 -9.31 -10.51
C TYR A 344 -4.79 -9.72 -9.37
N ASN A 345 -5.14 -8.79 -8.48
CA ASN A 345 -6.01 -9.06 -7.34
C ASN A 345 -7.40 -9.50 -7.79
N THR A 346 -7.97 -8.84 -8.80
CA THR A 346 -9.27 -9.24 -9.35
C THR A 346 -9.22 -10.65 -9.94
N SER A 347 -8.11 -11.03 -10.57
CA SER A 347 -7.97 -12.38 -11.13
C SER A 347 -7.94 -13.46 -10.06
N ILE A 348 -7.32 -13.17 -8.90
CA ILE A 348 -7.36 -14.06 -7.73
C ILE A 348 -8.77 -14.12 -7.14
N ILE A 349 -9.45 -12.99 -6.97
CA ILE A 349 -10.84 -12.94 -6.45
C ILE A 349 -11.76 -13.88 -7.27
N ILE A 350 -11.61 -13.90 -8.59
CA ILE A 350 -12.43 -14.72 -9.49
C ILE A 350 -11.98 -16.19 -9.46
N ASN A 351 -10.71 -16.45 -9.75
CA ASN A 351 -10.21 -17.79 -10.07
C ASN A 351 -9.52 -18.50 -8.90
N GLY A 352 -9.36 -17.83 -7.76
CA GLY A 352 -8.40 -18.23 -6.72
C GLY A 352 -6.95 -17.98 -7.16
N ILE A 353 -5.97 -18.40 -6.35
CA ILE A 353 -4.57 -18.41 -6.79
C ILE A 353 -4.47 -19.34 -8.00
N VAL A 354 -4.35 -18.75 -9.19
CA VAL A 354 -4.11 -19.50 -10.40
C VAL A 354 -2.80 -20.26 -10.18
N LYS A 355 -2.87 -21.59 -10.09
CA LYS A 355 -1.74 -22.54 -10.04
C LYS A 355 -0.66 -22.32 -11.12
N HIS A 356 -0.82 -21.36 -12.02
CA HIS A 356 0.10 -21.06 -13.11
C HIS A 356 1.48 -20.58 -12.65
N LYS A 357 1.58 -19.73 -11.62
CA LYS A 357 2.90 -19.33 -11.08
C LYS A 357 3.53 -20.49 -10.31
N PHE A 358 2.75 -21.23 -9.52
CA PHE A 358 3.26 -22.39 -8.77
C PHE A 358 3.76 -23.49 -9.70
N LYS A 359 3.07 -23.80 -10.82
CA LYS A 359 3.53 -24.77 -11.82
C LYS A 359 4.81 -24.32 -12.53
N LYS A 360 4.97 -23.01 -12.77
CA LYS A 360 6.19 -22.45 -13.37
C LYS A 360 7.36 -22.48 -12.39
N THR A 361 7.15 -22.11 -11.12
CA THR A 361 8.19 -22.18 -10.08
C THR A 361 8.56 -23.62 -9.73
N LEU A 362 7.59 -24.53 -9.64
CA LEU A 362 7.82 -25.97 -9.45
C LEU A 362 8.63 -26.56 -10.63
N ASN A 363 8.28 -26.21 -11.87
CA ASN A 363 9.02 -26.69 -13.04
C ASN A 363 10.40 -26.02 -13.21
N CYS A 364 10.57 -24.76 -12.82
CA CYS A 364 11.84 -24.04 -12.99
C CYS A 364 12.83 -24.28 -11.85
N ILE A 365 12.37 -24.63 -10.64
CA ILE A 365 13.26 -24.78 -9.46
C ILE A 365 13.30 -26.23 -8.97
N VAL A 366 12.14 -26.88 -8.79
CA VAL A 366 12.09 -28.22 -8.19
C VAL A 366 12.53 -29.31 -9.16
N VAL A 367 12.13 -29.22 -10.44
CA VAL A 367 12.53 -30.22 -11.45
C VAL A 367 14.06 -30.27 -11.65
N PRO A 368 14.80 -29.15 -11.80
CA PRO A 368 16.26 -29.20 -11.86
C PRO A 368 16.90 -29.79 -10.60
N ILE A 369 16.40 -29.45 -9.40
CA ILE A 369 16.92 -29.99 -8.14
C ILE A 369 16.74 -31.51 -8.07
N VAL A 370 15.57 -32.02 -8.45
CA VAL A 370 15.29 -33.47 -8.49
C VAL A 370 16.17 -34.19 -9.51
N ILE A 371 16.40 -33.60 -10.69
CA ILE A 371 17.30 -34.16 -11.70
C ILE A 371 18.74 -34.24 -11.16
N ILE A 372 19.22 -33.19 -10.50
CA ILE A 372 20.57 -33.18 -9.88
C ILE A 372 20.67 -34.28 -8.82
N LEU A 373 19.67 -34.42 -7.94
CA LEU A 373 19.63 -35.47 -6.93
C LEU A 373 19.67 -36.88 -7.54
N LEU A 374 18.92 -37.13 -8.62
CA LEU A 374 18.93 -38.41 -9.32
C LEU A 374 20.29 -38.71 -9.96
N LEU A 375 20.96 -37.71 -10.52
CA LEU A 375 22.31 -37.86 -11.09
C LEU A 375 23.34 -38.17 -9.99
N VAL A 376 23.24 -37.53 -8.83
CA VAL A 376 24.11 -37.82 -7.67
C VAL A 376 23.88 -39.24 -7.16
N ILE A 377 22.63 -39.66 -7.00
CA ILE A 377 22.30 -41.03 -6.56
C ILE A 377 22.82 -42.05 -7.59
N GLY A 378 22.60 -41.81 -8.88
CA GLY A 378 23.06 -42.70 -9.96
C GLY A 378 24.57 -42.83 -10.02
N THR A 379 25.32 -41.73 -9.84
CA THR A 379 26.78 -41.75 -9.82
C THR A 379 27.33 -42.48 -8.59
N VAL A 380 26.76 -42.26 -7.41
CA VAL A 380 27.13 -43.02 -6.19
C VAL A 380 26.87 -44.51 -6.38
N PHE A 381 25.73 -44.87 -6.97
CA PHE A 381 25.37 -46.26 -7.22
C PHE A 381 26.31 -46.95 -8.23
N LEU A 382 26.67 -46.25 -9.32
CA LEU A 382 27.63 -46.74 -10.30
C LEU A 382 29.03 -46.90 -9.70
N LEU A 383 29.48 -45.95 -8.88
CA LEU A 383 30.76 -46.04 -8.18
C LEU A 383 30.78 -47.21 -7.19
N TYR A 384 29.69 -47.42 -6.45
CA TYR A 384 29.54 -48.55 -5.54
C TYR A 384 29.66 -49.88 -6.31
N PHE A 385 28.91 -50.06 -7.40
CA PHE A 385 28.98 -51.27 -8.22
C PHE A 385 30.35 -51.48 -8.88
N ALA A 386 30.98 -50.42 -9.37
CA ALA A 386 32.34 -50.51 -9.92
C ALA A 386 33.35 -50.97 -8.84
N THR A 387 33.21 -50.47 -7.62
CA THR A 387 34.07 -50.83 -6.48
C THR A 387 33.83 -52.27 -6.03
N VAL A 388 32.57 -52.70 -5.91
CA VAL A 388 32.20 -54.09 -5.59
C VAL A 388 32.72 -55.04 -6.66
N ASN A 389 32.50 -54.75 -7.95
CA ASN A 389 33.01 -55.59 -9.03
C ASN A 389 34.54 -55.69 -9.01
N LYS A 390 35.25 -54.58 -8.77
CA LYS A 390 36.72 -54.57 -8.65
C LYS A 390 37.21 -55.38 -7.47
N THR A 391 36.46 -55.39 -6.36
CA THR A 391 36.78 -56.18 -5.16
C THR A 391 36.53 -57.67 -5.39
N ILE A 392 35.44 -58.03 -6.07
CA ILE A 392 35.12 -59.42 -6.45
C ILE A 392 36.16 -59.96 -7.45
N THR A 393 36.53 -59.19 -8.48
CA THR A 393 37.58 -59.62 -9.42
C THR A 393 38.92 -59.79 -8.74
N ARG A 394 39.29 -58.90 -7.79
CA ARG A 394 40.54 -59.03 -7.03
C ARG A 394 40.53 -60.24 -6.08
N ASN A 395 39.40 -60.53 -5.42
CA ASN A 395 39.28 -61.69 -4.54
C ASN A 395 39.28 -63.01 -5.32
N ASN A 396 38.67 -63.07 -6.51
CA ASN A 396 38.74 -64.24 -7.39
C ASN A 396 40.16 -64.48 -7.91
N PHE A 397 40.92 -63.42 -8.19
CA PHE A 397 42.32 -63.53 -8.58
C PHE A 397 43.21 -64.04 -7.43
N ASN A 398 42.99 -63.57 -6.20
CA ASN A 398 43.73 -64.04 -5.03
C ASN A 398 43.37 -65.49 -4.65
N ASN A 399 42.10 -65.90 -4.79
CA ASN A 399 41.70 -67.29 -4.54
C ASN A 399 42.24 -68.27 -5.61
N SER A 400 42.47 -67.82 -6.84
CA SER A 400 43.17 -68.65 -7.85
C SER A 400 44.67 -68.80 -7.60
N LEU A 401 45.27 -67.89 -6.82
CA LEU A 401 46.69 -67.97 -6.45
C LEU A 401 46.93 -68.98 -5.31
N PHE A 402 45.94 -69.20 -4.43
CA PHE A 402 46.02 -70.14 -3.31
C PHE A 402 45.74 -71.61 -3.67
N ILE A 403 45.47 -71.93 -4.94
CA ILE A 403 45.30 -73.31 -5.44
C ILE A 403 46.63 -73.86 -6.01
N PHE A 404 47.71 -73.07 -5.98
CA PHE A 404 49.05 -73.45 -6.43
C PHE A 404 50.13 -73.30 -5.33
N GLU A 405 49.84 -73.74 -4.10
CA GLU A 405 50.86 -74.09 -3.09
C GLU A 405 50.67 -75.51 -2.58
#